data_AF-A0A4P2Q8A8-F1
#
_entry.id   AF-A0A4P2Q8A8-F1
#
_cell.length_a   1.000
_cell.length_b   1.000
_cell.length_c   1.000
_cell.angle_alpha   90.00
_cell.angle_beta   90.00
_cell.angle_gamma   90.00
#
_symmetry.space_group_name_H-M   'P 1'
#
loop_
_entity.id
_entity.type
_entity.pdbx_description
1 polymer ?
#
loop_
_entity_poly.entity_id
_entity_poly.type
_entity_poly.pdbx_seq_one_letter_code
_entity_poly.pdbx_strand_id
1 'polypeptide(L)'
;MLKRLICVAGSPSSSDDPPAHSAPLLSPSDRAELAGEFPGVELPDGEIDAPCPPGGERRAVVDARAFRASTLDLWALDTALHALDARGDFDLLIEGVEREGAAQVAFEVLTRCQRFIRRRNVASTTAVFARLLARHRALHDLDRPLVRADHDHAIDVWQWMLRLDPGAGLAAQAAALFHDVERLASEALVRVEHRAPDYQAFKDEHARRGAALARAALDGLGLSPGDLDRIGALVGAHERPGDDAELALLNDADALSFFSLNSAGFLDYYGPEHTRAKVAYTLRRLRPAARARLPRIRCRPEVAAMILGEIDERKRAGAPAPAVAQT
;
A
#
# COMPACT_ATOMS: atom_id res chain seq x y z
N MET A 1 -9.94 13.69 1.75
CA MET A 1 -9.93 12.34 1.18
C MET A 1 -9.90 12.40 -0.33
N LEU A 2 -9.38 11.37 -0.99
CA LEU A 2 -9.48 11.23 -2.43
C LEU A 2 -10.94 10.96 -2.83
N LYS A 3 -11.52 11.86 -3.62
CA LYS A 3 -12.91 11.79 -4.06
C LYS A 3 -13.06 11.27 -5.48
N ARG A 4 -12.23 11.75 -6.41
CA ARG A 4 -12.35 11.46 -7.84
C ARG A 4 -11.00 11.13 -8.45
N LEU A 5 -10.99 10.20 -9.41
CA LEU A 5 -9.85 9.97 -10.28
C LEU A 5 -10.20 10.39 -11.70
N ILE A 6 -9.33 11.19 -12.30
CA ILE A 6 -9.48 11.75 -13.63
C ILE A 6 -8.28 11.29 -14.47
N CYS A 7 -8.50 10.70 -15.63
CA CYS A 7 -7.43 10.36 -16.57
C CYS A 7 -7.53 11.25 -17.81
N VAL A 8 -6.42 11.90 -18.18
CA VAL A 8 -6.32 12.76 -19.37
C VAL A 8 -5.26 12.21 -20.31
N ALA A 9 -5.61 12.14 -21.60
CA ALA A 9 -4.74 11.62 -22.63
C ALA A 9 -3.54 12.56 -22.84
N GLY A 10 -2.38 12.01 -23.18
CA GLY A 10 -1.28 12.84 -23.66
C GLY A 10 -1.64 13.51 -24.98
N SER A 11 -1.32 14.80 -25.14
CA SER A 11 -1.49 15.48 -26.43
C SER A 11 -0.69 14.76 -27.51
N PRO A 12 -1.29 14.43 -28.68
CA PRO A 12 -0.50 13.95 -29.81
C PRO A 12 0.48 15.07 -30.21
N SER A 13 1.76 14.73 -30.36
CA SER A 13 2.72 15.70 -30.88
C SER A 13 2.32 16.04 -32.33
N SER A 14 1.91 17.28 -32.55
CA SER A 14 1.61 17.93 -33.84
C SER A 14 0.56 17.23 -34.74
N SER A 15 -0.69 17.65 -34.64
CA SER A 15 -1.62 17.69 -35.78
C SER A 15 -2.69 18.75 -35.52
N ASP A 16 -2.81 19.72 -36.43
CA ASP A 16 -3.77 20.84 -36.43
C ASP A 16 -5.23 20.43 -36.69
N ASP A 17 -5.63 19.20 -36.34
CA ASP A 17 -7.01 18.76 -36.52
C ASP A 17 -7.88 19.12 -35.29
N PRO A 18 -9.13 19.57 -35.51
CA PRO A 18 -10.05 19.88 -34.41
C PRO A 18 -10.34 18.61 -33.59
N PRO A 19 -10.60 18.75 -32.27
CA PRO A 19 -10.81 17.60 -31.40
C PRO A 19 -12.10 16.88 -31.80
N ALA A 20 -11.97 15.81 -32.58
CA ALA A 20 -13.00 14.79 -32.66
C ALA A 20 -13.23 14.28 -31.24
N HIS A 21 -14.50 14.15 -30.81
CA HIS A 21 -14.87 13.63 -29.49
C HIS A 21 -14.02 12.41 -29.13
N SER A 22 -13.01 12.63 -28.29
CA SER A 22 -12.03 11.60 -28.01
C SER A 22 -12.71 10.51 -27.18
N ALA A 23 -12.70 9.27 -27.70
CA ALA A 23 -13.25 8.14 -26.98
C ALA A 23 -12.65 8.07 -25.56
N PRO A 24 -13.44 7.75 -24.52
CA PRO A 24 -12.95 7.76 -23.13
C PRO A 24 -11.72 6.84 -22.96
N LEU A 25 -10.76 7.25 -22.13
CA LEU A 25 -9.52 6.49 -21.90
C LEU A 25 -9.76 5.15 -21.20
N LEU A 26 -10.68 5.13 -20.25
CA LEU A 26 -11.11 3.91 -19.56
C LEU A 26 -12.36 3.36 -20.24
N SER A 27 -12.40 2.06 -20.47
CA SER A 27 -13.62 1.37 -20.89
C SER A 27 -14.62 1.27 -19.73
N PRO A 28 -15.91 0.98 -20.00
CA PRO A 28 -16.87 0.69 -18.93
C PRO A 28 -16.44 -0.48 -18.02
N SER A 29 -15.77 -1.49 -18.60
CA SER A 29 -15.23 -2.63 -17.83
C SER A 29 -14.11 -2.19 -16.89
N ASP A 30 -13.18 -1.36 -17.37
CA ASP A 30 -12.08 -0.83 -16.54
C ASP A 30 -12.63 0.00 -15.39
N ARG A 31 -13.64 0.85 -15.66
CA ARG A 31 -14.31 1.63 -14.62
C ARG A 31 -15.00 0.75 -13.57
N ALA A 32 -15.71 -0.29 -14.00
CA ALA A 32 -16.37 -1.22 -13.08
C ALA A 32 -15.36 -1.96 -12.20
N GLU A 33 -14.24 -2.40 -12.78
CA GLU A 33 -13.16 -3.05 -12.03
C GLU A 33 -12.52 -2.10 -11.00
N LEU A 34 -12.15 -0.89 -11.42
CA LEU A 34 -11.57 0.12 -10.54
C LEU A 34 -12.54 0.53 -9.42
N ALA A 35 -13.83 0.69 -9.73
CA ALA A 35 -14.84 1.03 -8.72
C ALA A 35 -15.04 -0.09 -7.69
N GLY A 36 -14.96 -1.36 -8.12
CA GLY A 36 -15.01 -2.51 -7.22
C GLY A 36 -13.79 -2.59 -6.30
N GLU A 37 -12.60 -2.28 -6.83
CA GLU A 37 -11.35 -2.31 -6.06
C GLU A 37 -11.17 -1.09 -5.15
N PHE A 38 -11.64 0.09 -5.57
CA PHE A 38 -11.48 1.37 -4.88
C PHE A 38 -12.83 2.03 -4.60
N PRO A 39 -13.67 1.44 -3.73
CA PRO A 39 -14.98 1.97 -3.43
C PRO A 39 -14.89 3.39 -2.86
N GLY A 40 -15.77 4.27 -3.32
CA GLY A 40 -15.83 5.67 -2.89
C GLY A 40 -14.97 6.63 -3.71
N VAL A 41 -14.22 6.15 -4.72
CA VAL A 41 -13.58 7.01 -5.73
C VAL A 41 -14.49 7.11 -6.95
N GLU A 42 -14.92 8.31 -7.30
CA GLU A 42 -15.72 8.56 -8.50
C GLU A 42 -14.82 8.52 -9.75
N LEU A 43 -15.31 7.86 -10.81
CA LEU A 43 -14.64 7.73 -12.11
C LEU A 43 -15.54 8.36 -13.18
N PRO A 44 -15.45 9.68 -13.43
CA PRO A 44 -16.31 10.37 -14.38
C PRO A 44 -16.13 9.84 -15.81
N ASP A 45 -17.22 9.87 -16.59
CA ASP A 45 -17.22 9.55 -18.02
C ASP A 45 -16.76 10.76 -18.86
N GLY A 46 -15.78 10.58 -19.75
CA GLY A 46 -15.42 11.57 -20.78
C GLY A 46 -14.53 12.74 -20.34
N GLU A 47 -14.04 13.50 -21.34
CA GLU A 47 -13.14 14.67 -21.15
C GLU A 47 -13.72 15.63 -20.12
N ILE A 48 -12.91 15.93 -19.09
CA ILE A 48 -13.28 16.91 -18.07
C ILE A 48 -13.00 18.30 -18.61
N ASP A 49 -13.86 18.71 -19.54
CA ASP A 49 -14.20 20.12 -19.76
C ASP A 49 -15.21 20.59 -18.70
N ALA A 50 -15.45 19.82 -17.63
CA ALA A 50 -16.11 20.36 -16.47
C ALA A 50 -15.18 21.44 -15.88
N PRO A 51 -15.56 22.73 -15.93
CA PRO A 51 -14.74 23.78 -15.36
C PRO A 51 -14.43 23.40 -13.93
N CYS A 52 -13.15 23.56 -13.55
CA CYS A 52 -12.72 23.46 -12.16
C CYS A 52 -13.78 24.20 -11.33
N PRO A 53 -14.43 23.55 -10.33
CA PRO A 53 -15.40 24.26 -9.51
C PRO A 53 -14.71 25.55 -9.04
N PRO A 54 -15.37 26.72 -9.14
CA PRO A 54 -14.75 27.99 -8.83
C PRO A 54 -14.23 27.92 -7.39
N GLY A 55 -12.91 27.74 -7.24
CA GLY A 55 -12.29 27.19 -6.03
C GLY A 55 -10.95 26.46 -6.22
N GLY A 56 -10.53 26.14 -7.46
CA GLY A 56 -9.13 26.12 -7.93
C GLY A 56 -8.05 25.17 -7.34
N GLU A 57 -8.12 24.68 -6.10
CA GLU A 57 -6.87 24.29 -5.40
C GLU A 57 -6.82 22.89 -4.74
N ARG A 58 -7.79 22.01 -5.00
CA ARG A 58 -7.83 20.67 -4.37
C ARG A 58 -7.65 19.54 -5.36
N ARG A 59 -6.59 19.63 -6.16
CA ARG A 59 -6.23 18.60 -7.14
C ARG A 59 -4.75 18.24 -7.01
N ALA A 60 -4.46 16.96 -6.97
CA ALA A 60 -3.13 16.42 -7.22
C ALA A 60 -3.02 16.03 -8.69
N VAL A 61 -1.85 16.25 -9.28
CA VAL A 61 -1.55 15.87 -10.66
C VAL A 61 -0.40 14.87 -10.64
N VAL A 62 -0.58 13.76 -11.37
CA VAL A 62 0.42 12.71 -11.57
C VAL A 62 0.64 12.58 -13.07
N ASP A 63 1.84 12.93 -13.54
CA ASP A 63 2.22 12.62 -14.92
C ASP A 63 2.49 11.12 -15.05
N ALA A 64 1.80 10.45 -15.98
CA ALA A 64 1.87 8.99 -16.14
C ALA A 64 3.27 8.51 -16.51
N ARG A 65 4.05 9.30 -17.27
CA ARG A 65 5.42 8.94 -17.67
C ARG A 65 6.39 9.11 -16.51
N ALA A 66 6.32 10.22 -15.79
CA ALA A 66 7.08 10.46 -14.57
C ALA A 66 6.75 9.40 -13.50
N PHE A 67 5.49 8.98 -13.40
CA PHE A 67 5.09 7.88 -12.50
C PHE A 67 5.84 6.58 -12.77
N ARG A 68 6.26 6.31 -14.01
CA ARG A 68 7.08 5.13 -14.36
C ARG A 68 8.58 5.32 -14.10
N ALA A 69 9.06 6.55 -13.98
CA ALA A 69 10.48 6.85 -13.85
C ALA A 69 11.03 6.41 -12.48
N SER A 70 12.28 5.92 -12.46
CA SER A 70 12.99 5.64 -11.21
C SER A 70 13.31 6.91 -10.41
N THR A 71 13.37 8.05 -11.09
CA THR A 71 13.70 9.36 -10.51
C THR A 71 12.51 10.09 -9.87
N LEU A 72 11.30 9.54 -9.93
CA LEU A 72 10.15 10.15 -9.26
C LEU A 72 10.36 10.18 -7.74
N ASP A 73 10.32 11.39 -7.18
CA ASP A 73 10.28 11.61 -5.75
C ASP A 73 8.88 11.28 -5.20
N LEU A 74 8.71 10.03 -4.78
CA LEU A 74 7.47 9.55 -4.18
C LEU A 74 7.19 10.19 -2.82
N TRP A 75 8.22 10.63 -2.09
CA TRP A 75 8.05 11.30 -0.81
C TRP A 75 7.44 12.70 -0.99
N ALA A 76 7.92 13.44 -1.99
CA ALA A 76 7.33 14.73 -2.36
C ALA A 76 5.86 14.58 -2.81
N LEU A 77 5.56 13.56 -3.63
CA LEU A 77 4.18 13.24 -4.03
C LEU A 77 3.30 12.96 -2.80
N ASP A 78 3.75 12.08 -1.91
CA ASP A 78 3.01 11.72 -0.70
C ASP A 78 2.78 12.92 0.23
N THR A 79 3.78 13.79 0.36
CA THR A 79 3.69 15.03 1.15
C THR A 79 2.64 15.98 0.57
N ALA A 80 2.60 16.13 -0.74
CA ALA A 80 1.59 16.95 -1.42
C ALA A 80 0.17 16.38 -1.23
N LEU A 81 0.00 15.06 -1.32
CA LEU A 81 -1.27 14.38 -1.09
C LEU A 81 -1.76 14.54 0.36
N HIS A 82 -0.86 14.42 1.35
CA HIS A 82 -1.18 14.69 2.75
C HIS A 82 -1.63 16.14 2.97
N ALA A 83 -0.96 17.11 2.35
CA ALA A 83 -1.34 18.51 2.44
C ALA A 83 -2.72 18.77 1.83
N LEU A 84 -3.09 18.07 0.75
CA LEU A 84 -4.42 18.13 0.15
C LEU A 84 -5.48 17.48 1.07
N ASP A 85 -5.20 16.29 1.59
CA ASP A 85 -6.12 15.57 2.49
C ASP A 85 -6.43 16.36 3.76
N ALA A 86 -5.43 17.03 4.34
CA ALA A 86 -5.60 17.91 5.50
C ALA A 86 -6.54 19.10 5.23
N ARG A 87 -6.69 19.53 3.97
CA ARG A 87 -7.63 20.59 3.56
C ARG A 87 -9.02 20.04 3.25
N GLY A 88 -9.21 18.72 3.21
CA GLY A 88 -10.47 18.04 2.96
C GLY A 88 -10.44 17.16 1.72
N ASP A 89 -11.58 17.09 1.03
CA ASP A 89 -11.68 16.26 -0.18
C ASP A 89 -10.93 16.86 -1.36
N PHE A 90 -10.29 16.00 -2.15
CA PHE A 90 -9.47 16.37 -3.31
C PHE A 90 -9.64 15.39 -4.47
N ASP A 91 -9.30 15.86 -5.67
CA ASP A 91 -9.27 15.06 -6.90
C ASP A 91 -7.84 14.64 -7.24
N LEU A 92 -7.71 13.50 -7.90
CA LEU A 92 -6.46 13.04 -8.49
C LEU A 92 -6.58 13.03 -10.01
N LEU A 93 -5.70 13.76 -10.68
CA LEU A 93 -5.58 13.82 -12.12
C LEU A 93 -4.34 13.05 -12.55
N ILE A 94 -4.49 12.13 -13.49
CA ILE A 94 -3.38 11.48 -14.18
C ILE A 94 -3.29 12.06 -15.59
N GLU A 95 -2.19 12.75 -15.89
CA GLU A 95 -1.93 13.34 -17.20
C GLU A 95 -1.01 12.45 -18.03
N GLY A 96 -1.03 12.64 -19.36
CA GLY A 96 -0.14 11.92 -20.25
C GLY A 96 -0.45 10.42 -20.35
N VAL A 97 -1.68 10.02 -20.06
CA VAL A 97 -2.08 8.61 -20.06
C VAL A 97 -2.20 8.10 -21.49
N GLU A 98 -1.48 7.02 -21.79
CA GLU A 98 -1.64 6.28 -23.04
C GLU A 98 -2.89 5.40 -22.96
N ARG A 99 -3.67 5.33 -24.04
CA ARG A 99 -4.92 4.57 -24.09
C ARG A 99 -4.65 3.09 -23.78
N GLU A 100 -3.59 2.54 -24.38
CA GLU A 100 -3.07 1.23 -24.01
C GLU A 100 -2.41 1.32 -22.64
N GLY A 101 -3.01 0.69 -21.62
CA GLY A 101 -2.51 0.71 -20.25
C GLY A 101 -3.12 1.77 -19.32
N ALA A 102 -4.11 2.55 -19.78
CA ALA A 102 -4.79 3.55 -18.94
C ALA A 102 -5.34 2.95 -17.63
N ALA A 103 -6.01 1.80 -17.71
CA ALA A 103 -6.55 1.09 -16.56
C ALA A 103 -5.46 0.65 -15.57
N GLN A 104 -4.33 0.16 -16.09
CA GLN A 104 -3.19 -0.27 -15.28
C GLN A 104 -2.57 0.91 -14.52
N VAL A 105 -2.31 2.03 -15.21
CA VAL A 105 -1.77 3.25 -14.57
C VAL A 105 -2.73 3.76 -13.50
N ALA A 106 -4.03 3.83 -13.81
CA ALA A 106 -5.06 4.21 -12.84
C ALA A 106 -5.05 3.31 -11.59
N PHE A 107 -5.00 1.99 -11.78
CA PHE A 107 -4.96 1.02 -10.69
C PHE A 107 -3.74 1.20 -9.79
N GLU A 108 -2.57 1.37 -10.38
CA GLU A 108 -1.32 1.54 -9.65
C GLU A 108 -1.28 2.86 -8.86
N VAL A 109 -1.73 3.95 -9.48
CA VAL A 109 -1.83 5.27 -8.84
C VAL A 109 -2.82 5.22 -7.68
N LEU A 110 -4.00 4.61 -7.87
CA LEU A 110 -4.96 4.44 -6.78
C LEU A 110 -4.45 3.51 -5.68
N THR A 111 -3.69 2.47 -6.03
CA THR A 111 -3.03 1.61 -5.04
C THR A 111 -2.02 2.40 -4.21
N ARG A 112 -1.20 3.26 -4.83
CA ARG A 112 -0.29 4.17 -4.09
C ARG A 112 -1.05 5.13 -3.17
N CYS A 113 -2.23 5.57 -3.59
CA CYS A 113 -3.03 6.58 -2.88
C CYS A 113 -4.09 5.98 -1.94
N GLN A 114 -4.15 4.66 -1.75
CA GLN A 114 -5.30 4.03 -1.10
C GLN A 114 -5.50 4.45 0.37
N ARG A 115 -4.44 4.91 1.05
CA ARG A 115 -4.55 5.50 2.40
C ARG A 115 -5.45 6.74 2.47
N PHE A 116 -5.71 7.39 1.33
CA PHE A 116 -6.63 8.53 1.21
C PHE A 116 -8.04 8.13 0.76
N ILE A 117 -8.33 6.83 0.62
CA ILE A 117 -9.64 6.31 0.19
C ILE A 117 -10.41 5.82 1.42
N ARG A 118 -11.72 6.16 1.50
CA ARG A 118 -12.59 5.72 2.61
C ARG A 118 -13.12 4.30 2.38
N ARG A 119 -12.28 3.27 2.53
CA ARG A 119 -12.75 1.87 2.62
C ARG A 119 -12.96 1.48 4.08
N ARG A 120 -14.17 1.05 4.42
CA ARG A 120 -14.53 0.47 5.74
C ARG A 120 -15.56 -0.64 5.52
N ASN A 121 -15.64 -1.57 6.47
CA ASN A 121 -16.66 -2.61 6.53
C ASN A 121 -17.46 -2.50 7.83
N VAL A 122 -18.37 -3.45 8.10
CA VAL A 122 -19.22 -3.43 9.30
C VAL A 122 -18.40 -3.39 10.60
N ALA A 123 -17.25 -4.07 10.66
CA ALA A 123 -16.41 -4.07 11.85
C ALA A 123 -15.70 -2.72 12.07
N SER A 124 -15.31 -2.03 11.00
CA SER A 124 -14.66 -0.72 11.10
C SER A 124 -15.59 0.49 11.09
N THR A 125 -16.90 0.36 10.85
CA THR A 125 -17.85 1.50 10.96
C THR A 125 -18.35 1.77 12.39
N THR A 126 -17.89 1.00 13.38
CA THR A 126 -18.32 1.12 14.77
C THR A 126 -17.67 2.30 15.51
N ALA A 127 -18.32 2.77 16.58
CA ALA A 127 -17.76 3.81 17.46
C ALA A 127 -16.48 3.36 18.19
N VAL A 128 -16.38 2.07 18.54
CA VAL A 128 -15.16 1.47 19.11
C VAL A 128 -14.00 1.61 18.13
N PHE A 129 -14.22 1.24 16.87
CA PHE A 129 -13.17 1.33 15.85
C PHE A 129 -12.80 2.78 15.53
N ALA A 130 -13.75 3.72 15.59
CA ALA A 130 -13.44 5.15 15.48
C ALA A 130 -12.48 5.63 16.60
N ARG A 131 -12.69 5.20 17.84
CA ARG A 131 -11.75 5.48 18.95
C ARG A 131 -10.39 4.82 18.74
N LEU A 132 -10.37 3.60 18.19
CA LEU A 132 -9.15 2.89 17.83
C LEU A 132 -8.31 3.67 16.80
N LEU A 133 -8.93 4.17 15.72
CA LEU A 133 -8.24 5.00 14.73
C LEU A 133 -7.72 6.31 15.35
N ALA A 134 -8.52 6.97 16.18
CA ALA A 134 -8.10 8.18 16.88
C ALA A 134 -6.89 7.92 17.79
N ARG A 135 -6.91 6.81 18.55
CA ARG A 135 -5.79 6.39 19.39
C ARG A 135 -4.56 6.06 18.56
N HIS A 136 -4.70 5.28 17.48
CA HIS A 136 -3.61 4.98 16.55
C HIS A 136 -2.97 6.27 16.03
N ARG A 137 -3.77 7.22 15.52
CA ARG A 137 -3.27 8.51 15.04
C ARG A 137 -2.54 9.30 16.15
N ALA A 138 -3.06 9.32 17.37
CA ALA A 138 -2.47 10.06 18.49
C ALA A 138 -1.11 9.52 18.96
N LEU A 139 -0.81 8.24 18.72
CA LEU A 139 0.50 7.65 19.03
C LEU A 139 1.60 8.11 18.06
N HIS A 140 1.23 8.54 16.85
CA HIS A 140 2.18 8.86 15.79
C HIS A 140 2.49 10.37 15.76
N ASP A 141 3.71 10.73 16.15
CA ASP A 141 4.30 12.04 15.92
C ASP A 141 4.67 12.19 14.43
N LEU A 142 3.76 12.74 13.62
CA LEU A 142 3.94 12.84 12.17
C LEU A 142 4.92 13.92 11.72
N ASP A 143 5.50 14.68 12.65
CA ASP A 143 6.59 15.60 12.35
C ASP A 143 7.93 14.86 12.23
N ARG A 144 7.99 13.61 12.71
CA ARG A 144 9.15 12.72 12.52
C ARG A 144 8.97 11.89 11.25
N PRO A 145 9.89 11.95 10.27
CA PRO A 145 9.74 11.26 8.99
C PRO A 145 9.53 9.74 9.11
N LEU A 146 10.28 9.06 9.99
CA LEU A 146 10.15 7.60 10.16
C LEU A 146 8.84 7.20 10.85
N VAL A 147 8.36 8.01 11.79
CA VAL A 147 7.07 7.78 12.45
C VAL A 147 5.91 8.06 11.49
N ARG A 148 6.03 9.06 10.62
CA ARG A 148 5.09 9.27 9.52
C ARG A 148 5.06 8.09 8.56
N ALA A 149 6.22 7.56 8.17
CA ALA A 149 6.30 6.40 7.31
C ALA A 149 5.61 5.17 7.95
N ASP A 150 5.82 4.94 9.26
CA ASP A 150 5.15 3.85 9.98
C ASP A 150 3.62 4.07 10.08
N HIS A 151 3.17 5.32 10.26
CA HIS A 151 1.74 5.64 10.23
C HIS A 151 1.11 5.35 8.87
N ASP A 152 1.74 5.82 7.80
CA ASP A 152 1.25 5.65 6.43
C ASP A 152 1.23 4.16 6.04
N HIS A 153 2.27 3.41 6.45
CA HIS A 153 2.34 1.96 6.31
C HIS A 153 1.17 1.28 7.03
N ALA A 154 0.96 1.56 8.31
CA ALA A 154 -0.12 0.93 9.08
C ALA A 154 -1.52 1.17 8.46
N ILE A 155 -1.78 2.38 7.94
CA ILE A 155 -3.03 2.68 7.23
C ILE A 155 -3.09 1.92 5.90
N ASP A 156 -2.01 1.89 5.12
CA ASP A 156 -1.95 1.17 3.84
C ASP A 156 -2.11 -0.35 4.00
N VAL A 157 -1.51 -0.95 5.05
CA VAL A 157 -1.72 -2.35 5.44
C VAL A 157 -3.18 -2.61 5.78
N TRP A 158 -3.80 -1.75 6.58
CA TRP A 158 -5.23 -1.88 6.90
C TRP A 158 -6.11 -1.78 5.64
N GLN A 159 -5.76 -0.90 4.70
CA GLN A 159 -6.47 -0.80 3.42
C GLN A 159 -6.27 -2.05 2.54
N TRP A 160 -5.05 -2.60 2.47
CA TRP A 160 -4.79 -3.86 1.80
C TRP A 160 -5.56 -5.02 2.41
N MET A 161 -5.64 -5.09 3.74
CA MET A 161 -6.41 -6.11 4.44
C MET A 161 -7.87 -6.11 3.98
N LEU A 162 -8.51 -4.94 3.89
CA LEU A 162 -9.88 -4.81 3.41
C LEU A 162 -10.04 -5.07 1.90
N ARG A 163 -8.97 -5.00 1.10
CA ARG A 163 -8.99 -5.38 -0.32
C ARG A 163 -8.86 -6.88 -0.51
N LEU A 164 -8.06 -7.53 0.32
CA LEU A 164 -7.85 -8.97 0.29
C LEU A 164 -9.05 -9.71 0.88
N ASP A 165 -9.62 -9.18 1.97
CA ASP A 165 -10.83 -9.67 2.61
C ASP A 165 -11.73 -8.49 3.06
N PRO A 166 -12.76 -8.14 2.27
CA PRO A 166 -13.74 -7.13 2.64
C PRO A 166 -14.50 -7.43 3.94
N GLY A 167 -14.53 -8.70 4.36
CA GLY A 167 -15.16 -9.18 5.58
C GLY A 167 -14.23 -9.22 6.81
N ALA A 168 -12.97 -8.78 6.69
CA ALA A 168 -11.98 -8.87 7.76
C ALA A 168 -12.53 -8.38 9.11
N GLY A 169 -12.28 -9.16 10.17
CA GLY A 169 -12.79 -8.89 11.52
C GLY A 169 -12.14 -7.68 12.17
N LEU A 170 -12.70 -7.25 13.32
CA LEU A 170 -12.16 -6.13 14.11
C LEU A 170 -10.71 -6.39 14.53
N ALA A 171 -10.42 -7.61 15.01
CA ALA A 171 -9.11 -7.93 15.56
C ALA A 171 -8.01 -7.93 14.50
N ALA A 172 -8.25 -8.52 13.32
CA ALA A 172 -7.33 -8.44 12.19
C ALA A 172 -7.07 -6.98 11.78
N GLN A 173 -8.12 -6.18 11.62
CA GLN A 173 -7.98 -4.77 11.22
C GLN A 173 -7.23 -3.93 12.26
N ALA A 174 -7.47 -4.18 13.55
CA ALA A 174 -6.71 -3.56 14.62
C ALA A 174 -5.24 -4.02 14.64
N ALA A 175 -4.98 -5.31 14.41
CA ALA A 175 -3.61 -5.82 14.32
C ALA A 175 -2.85 -5.18 13.14
N ALA A 176 -3.50 -4.99 11.97
CA ALA A 176 -2.91 -4.25 10.84
C ALA A 176 -2.43 -2.85 11.23
N LEU A 177 -3.22 -2.13 12.02
CA LEU A 177 -2.89 -0.78 12.47
C LEU A 177 -1.77 -0.75 13.54
N PHE A 178 -1.64 -1.80 14.35
CA PHE A 178 -0.74 -1.80 15.51
C PHE A 178 0.45 -2.75 15.41
N HIS A 179 0.62 -3.49 14.30
CA HIS A 179 1.65 -4.54 14.20
C HIS A 179 3.08 -4.02 14.43
N ASP A 180 3.36 -2.79 13.97
CA ASP A 180 4.66 -2.10 14.03
C ASP A 180 4.70 -0.97 15.09
N VAL A 181 3.76 -0.96 16.06
CA VAL A 181 3.62 0.16 17.02
C VAL A 181 4.83 0.32 17.95
N GLU A 182 5.66 -0.70 18.12
CA GLU A 182 6.86 -0.60 18.96
C GLU A 182 7.97 0.24 18.31
N ARG A 183 7.93 0.41 16.97
CA ARG A 183 8.88 1.21 16.20
C ARG A 183 8.83 2.68 16.59
N LEU A 184 7.69 3.11 17.11
CA LEU A 184 7.49 4.44 17.68
C LEU A 184 8.41 4.72 18.88
N ALA A 185 8.89 3.68 19.55
CA ALA A 185 9.85 3.80 20.64
C ALA A 185 11.27 3.38 20.22
N SER A 186 11.41 2.26 19.50
CA SER A 186 12.71 1.66 19.17
C SER A 186 13.40 2.30 17.96
N GLU A 187 12.63 2.84 17.00
CA GLU A 187 13.11 3.24 15.68
C GLU A 187 12.60 4.63 15.22
N ALA A 188 12.12 5.47 16.13
CA ALA A 188 11.48 6.75 15.79
C ALA A 188 12.38 7.74 15.05
N LEU A 189 13.71 7.60 15.17
CA LEU A 189 14.71 8.50 14.59
C LEU A 189 15.65 7.80 13.60
N VAL A 190 15.89 6.51 13.79
CA VAL A 190 16.81 5.72 12.96
C VAL A 190 16.33 4.29 12.92
N ARG A 191 16.41 3.64 11.76
CA ARG A 191 16.14 2.21 11.65
C ARG A 191 17.35 1.41 12.08
N VAL A 192 17.15 0.34 12.85
CA VAL A 192 18.24 -0.47 13.40
C VAL A 192 18.15 -1.94 13.03
N GLU A 193 17.06 -2.38 12.38
CA GLU A 193 16.86 -3.78 11.97
C GLU A 193 18.04 -4.36 11.18
N HIS A 194 18.66 -3.58 10.29
CA HIS A 194 19.79 -3.97 9.45
C HIS A 194 21.09 -4.24 10.23
N ARG A 195 21.16 -3.80 11.49
CA ARG A 195 22.33 -3.98 12.36
C ARG A 195 22.19 -5.18 13.29
N ALA A 196 21.02 -5.83 13.29
CA ALA A 196 20.78 -6.97 14.14
C ALA A 196 21.65 -8.17 13.72
N PRO A 197 22.45 -8.75 14.62
CA PRO A 197 23.26 -9.94 14.29
C PRO A 197 22.39 -11.17 14.03
N ASP A 198 21.23 -11.24 14.70
CA ASP A 198 20.17 -12.20 14.43
C ASP A 198 18.90 -11.44 14.04
N TYR A 199 18.64 -11.40 12.73
CA TYR A 199 17.49 -10.71 12.17
C TYR A 199 16.17 -11.32 12.66
N GLN A 200 16.07 -12.64 12.78
CA GLN A 200 14.80 -13.26 13.17
C GLN A 200 14.53 -13.06 14.67
N ALA A 201 15.54 -13.17 15.54
CA ALA A 201 15.38 -12.87 16.95
C ALA A 201 14.99 -11.39 17.18
N PHE A 202 15.55 -10.47 16.39
CA PHE A 202 15.13 -9.06 16.40
C PHE A 202 13.65 -8.90 16.02
N LYS A 203 13.19 -9.57 14.96
CA LYS A 203 11.78 -9.53 14.52
C LYS A 203 10.82 -10.21 15.51
N ASP A 204 11.23 -11.29 16.17
CA ASP A 204 10.41 -11.93 17.20
C ASP A 204 10.23 -11.02 18.43
N GLU A 205 11.30 -10.34 18.86
CA GLU A 205 11.25 -9.40 19.97
C GLU A 205 10.44 -8.13 19.64
N HIS A 206 10.56 -7.65 18.39
CA HIS A 206 9.71 -6.61 17.78
C HIS A 206 8.23 -6.98 17.94
N ALA A 207 7.83 -8.15 17.46
CA ALA A 207 6.43 -8.59 17.53
C ALA A 207 5.94 -8.72 18.98
N ARG A 208 6.77 -9.27 19.88
CA ARG A 208 6.42 -9.43 21.30
C ARG A 208 6.22 -8.09 22.01
N ARG A 209 7.10 -7.11 21.78
CA ARG A 209 6.96 -5.75 22.33
C ARG A 209 5.77 -5.01 21.72
N GLY A 210 5.59 -5.14 20.40
CA GLY A 210 4.45 -4.62 19.67
C GLY A 210 3.14 -5.11 20.27
N ALA A 211 3.02 -6.40 20.59
CA ALA A 211 1.82 -6.97 21.18
C ALA A 211 1.49 -6.38 22.55
N ALA A 212 2.51 -6.18 23.41
CA ALA A 212 2.33 -5.57 24.72
C ALA A 212 1.90 -4.10 24.61
N LEU A 213 2.54 -3.33 23.71
CA LEU A 213 2.21 -1.93 23.47
C LEU A 213 0.83 -1.76 22.83
N ALA A 214 0.46 -2.62 21.89
CA ALA A 214 -0.87 -2.63 21.27
C ALA A 214 -1.96 -2.86 22.33
N ARG A 215 -1.80 -3.86 23.20
CA ARG A 215 -2.74 -4.11 24.31
C ARG A 215 -2.87 -2.90 25.22
N ALA A 216 -1.75 -2.31 25.64
CA ALA A 216 -1.75 -1.13 26.50
C ALA A 216 -2.39 0.09 25.82
N ALA A 217 -2.14 0.30 24.53
CA ALA A 217 -2.72 1.40 23.77
C ALA A 217 -4.23 1.26 23.58
N LEU A 218 -4.73 0.04 23.47
CA LEU A 218 -6.14 -0.29 23.23
C LEU A 218 -6.96 -0.47 24.51
N ASP A 219 -6.30 -0.53 25.66
CA ASP A 219 -6.96 -0.61 26.95
C ASP A 219 -7.91 0.59 27.18
N GLY A 220 -9.06 0.32 27.79
CA GLY A 220 -10.10 1.32 28.04
C GLY A 220 -10.85 1.83 26.80
N LEU A 221 -10.58 1.32 25.58
CA LEU A 221 -11.32 1.74 24.37
C LEU A 221 -12.69 1.06 24.22
N GLY A 222 -13.09 0.19 25.14
CA GLY A 222 -14.35 -0.55 25.11
C GLY A 222 -14.34 -1.77 24.19
N LEU A 223 -13.15 -2.35 23.95
CA LEU A 223 -12.99 -3.66 23.31
C LEU A 223 -13.31 -4.77 24.32
N SER A 224 -13.79 -5.91 23.84
CA SER A 224 -13.93 -7.08 24.71
C SER A 224 -12.56 -7.64 25.10
N PRO A 225 -12.42 -8.34 26.23
CA PRO A 225 -11.18 -9.03 26.57
C PRO A 225 -10.71 -10.00 25.47
N GLY A 226 -11.65 -10.71 24.83
CA GLY A 226 -11.37 -11.60 23.71
C GLY A 226 -10.79 -10.88 22.49
N ASP A 227 -11.30 -9.70 22.15
CA ASP A 227 -10.75 -8.88 21.06
C ASP A 227 -9.33 -8.42 21.39
N LEU A 228 -9.09 -7.91 22.60
CA LEU A 228 -7.75 -7.48 23.03
C LEU A 228 -6.75 -8.64 23.02
N ASP A 229 -7.18 -9.81 23.47
CA ASP A 229 -6.36 -11.01 23.45
C ASP A 229 -6.01 -11.43 22.03
N ARG A 230 -7.02 -11.42 21.15
CA ARG A 230 -6.84 -11.78 19.74
C ARG A 230 -5.92 -10.81 19.00
N ILE A 231 -6.08 -9.51 19.21
CA ILE A 231 -5.21 -8.48 18.62
C ILE A 231 -3.77 -8.69 19.07
N GLY A 232 -3.54 -8.88 20.37
CA GLY A 232 -2.21 -9.13 20.90
C GLY A 232 -1.58 -10.42 20.35
N ALA A 233 -2.36 -11.48 20.15
CA ALA A 233 -1.88 -12.72 19.57
C ALA A 233 -1.46 -12.54 18.09
N LEU A 234 -2.25 -11.81 17.30
CA LEU A 234 -1.94 -11.51 15.90
C LEU A 234 -0.68 -10.65 15.78
N VAL A 235 -0.60 -9.55 16.55
CA VAL A 235 0.60 -8.69 16.58
C VAL A 235 1.82 -9.47 17.09
N GLY A 236 1.67 -10.35 18.08
CA GLY A 236 2.79 -11.13 18.62
C GLY A 236 3.37 -12.16 17.62
N ALA A 237 2.62 -12.52 16.57
CA ALA A 237 2.98 -13.57 15.63
C ALA A 237 3.25 -13.09 14.19
N HIS A 238 2.98 -11.82 13.86
CA HIS A 238 2.96 -11.32 12.47
C HIS A 238 4.28 -11.44 11.70
N GLU A 239 5.39 -11.67 12.38
CA GLU A 239 6.70 -11.85 11.75
C GLU A 239 6.95 -13.25 11.20
N ARG A 240 6.00 -14.17 11.40
CA ARG A 240 6.06 -15.55 10.94
C ARG A 240 4.78 -15.91 10.18
N PRO A 241 4.87 -16.65 9.07
CA PRO A 241 3.72 -17.34 8.51
C PRO A 241 3.13 -18.31 9.53
N GLY A 242 1.83 -18.54 9.45
CA GLY A 242 1.12 -19.54 10.26
C GLY A 242 -0.19 -19.96 9.60
N ASP A 243 -0.83 -20.97 10.16
CA ASP A 243 -2.08 -21.54 9.65
C ASP A 243 -3.32 -20.70 9.97
N ASP A 244 -3.16 -19.72 10.86
CA ASP A 244 -4.20 -18.78 11.24
C ASP A 244 -4.56 -17.86 10.06
N ALA A 245 -5.83 -17.86 9.67
CA ALA A 245 -6.30 -17.13 8.49
C ALA A 245 -6.17 -15.60 8.62
N GLU A 246 -6.40 -15.03 9.81
CA GLU A 246 -6.26 -13.59 10.04
C GLU A 246 -4.77 -13.19 10.10
N LEU A 247 -3.92 -14.05 10.65
CA LEU A 247 -2.47 -13.84 10.63
C LEU A 247 -1.92 -13.88 9.20
N ALA A 248 -2.35 -14.87 8.41
CA ALA A 248 -1.97 -14.97 7.01
C ALA A 248 -2.45 -13.78 6.18
N LEU A 249 -3.65 -13.27 6.48
CA LEU A 249 -4.19 -12.04 5.89
C LEU A 249 -3.35 -10.80 6.27
N LEU A 250 -2.99 -10.66 7.55
CA LEU A 250 -2.12 -9.58 8.02
C LEU A 250 -0.75 -9.62 7.31
N ASN A 251 -0.14 -10.80 7.22
CA ASN A 251 1.16 -10.98 6.57
C ASN A 251 1.12 -10.64 5.08
N ASP A 252 0.05 -11.02 4.38
CA ASP A 252 -0.12 -10.64 2.97
C ASP A 252 -0.32 -9.13 2.81
N ALA A 253 -1.13 -8.51 3.66
CA ALA A 253 -1.39 -7.08 3.61
C ALA A 253 -0.13 -6.25 3.90
N ASP A 254 0.65 -6.65 4.92
CA ASP A 254 1.94 -6.07 5.27
C ASP A 254 2.93 -6.16 4.09
N ALA A 255 3.05 -7.35 3.50
CA ALA A 255 3.92 -7.57 2.36
C ALA A 255 3.51 -6.76 1.11
N LEU A 256 2.22 -6.68 0.79
CA LEU A 256 1.75 -5.87 -0.33
C LEU A 256 1.95 -4.37 -0.08
N SER A 257 1.76 -3.90 1.15
CA SER A 257 2.04 -2.52 1.53
C SER A 257 3.51 -2.18 1.40
N PHE A 258 4.41 -3.09 1.77
CA PHE A 258 5.84 -2.93 1.50
C PHE A 258 6.10 -2.67 0.01
N PHE A 259 5.50 -3.45 -0.89
CA PHE A 259 5.71 -3.25 -2.33
C PHE A 259 5.09 -1.95 -2.86
N SER A 260 3.84 -1.63 -2.48
CA SER A 260 3.13 -0.44 -2.98
C SER A 260 3.59 0.88 -2.37
N LEU A 261 4.07 0.86 -1.13
CA LEU A 261 4.37 2.06 -0.37
C LEU A 261 5.87 2.21 -0.07
N ASN A 262 6.47 1.23 0.60
CA ASN A 262 7.78 1.43 1.26
C ASN A 262 8.98 1.03 0.42
N SER A 263 8.82 0.16 -0.58
CA SER A 263 9.94 -0.50 -1.26
C SER A 263 10.93 0.46 -1.92
N ALA A 264 10.46 1.57 -2.49
CA ALA A 264 11.31 2.60 -3.08
C ALA A 264 12.14 3.34 -2.02
N GLY A 265 11.49 3.82 -0.95
CA GLY A 265 12.19 4.49 0.15
C GLY A 265 13.12 3.56 0.92
N PHE A 266 12.77 2.27 1.03
CA PHE A 266 13.65 1.24 1.58
C PHE A 266 14.93 1.10 0.75
N LEU A 267 14.81 1.11 -0.58
CA LEU A 267 15.95 1.08 -1.47
C LEU A 267 16.82 2.32 -1.36
N ASP A 268 16.23 3.50 -1.19
CA ASP A 268 16.99 4.75 -0.99
C ASP A 268 17.72 4.78 0.34
N TYR A 269 17.11 4.22 1.40
CA TYR A 269 17.67 4.25 2.74
C TYR A 269 18.75 3.18 2.97
N TYR A 270 18.53 1.95 2.50
CA TYR A 270 19.41 0.80 2.79
C TYR A 270 20.28 0.35 1.62
N GLY A 271 19.96 0.80 0.41
CA GLY A 271 20.64 0.38 -0.80
C GLY A 271 20.23 -1.00 -1.34
N PRO A 272 20.78 -1.38 -2.49
CA PRO A 272 20.27 -2.48 -3.31
C PRO A 272 20.47 -3.87 -2.71
N GLU A 273 21.55 -4.09 -1.96
CA GLU A 273 21.84 -5.40 -1.36
C GLU A 273 20.80 -5.77 -0.30
N HIS A 274 20.60 -4.88 0.67
CA HIS A 274 19.60 -5.05 1.73
C HIS A 274 18.18 -5.12 1.16
N THR A 275 17.89 -4.31 0.14
CA THR A 275 16.58 -4.34 -0.54
C THR A 275 16.33 -5.69 -1.21
N ARG A 276 17.31 -6.27 -1.89
CA ARG A 276 17.15 -7.60 -2.50
C ARG A 276 16.83 -8.66 -1.43
N ALA A 277 17.57 -8.65 -0.32
CA ALA A 277 17.29 -9.57 0.80
C ALA A 277 15.87 -9.38 1.37
N LYS A 278 15.43 -8.12 1.53
CA LYS A 278 14.07 -7.80 1.98
C LYS A 278 13.02 -8.25 0.98
N VAL A 279 13.20 -8.00 -0.32
CA VAL A 279 12.29 -8.46 -1.39
C VAL A 279 12.16 -9.99 -1.36
N ALA A 280 13.28 -10.71 -1.30
CA ALA A 280 13.28 -12.17 -1.22
C ALA A 280 12.53 -12.68 0.02
N TYR A 281 12.76 -12.06 1.18
CA TYR A 281 12.09 -12.37 2.44
C TYR A 281 10.58 -12.10 2.36
N THR A 282 10.16 -10.93 1.89
CA THR A 282 8.75 -10.54 1.75
C THR A 282 8.03 -11.43 0.75
N LEU A 283 8.65 -11.76 -0.38
CA LEU A 283 8.09 -12.67 -1.38
C LEU A 283 7.87 -14.10 -0.87
N ARG A 284 8.68 -14.58 0.09
CA ARG A 284 8.49 -15.90 0.71
C ARG A 284 7.25 -15.98 1.59
N ARG A 285 6.86 -14.84 2.19
CA ARG A 285 5.73 -14.75 3.13
C ARG A 285 4.39 -14.60 2.42
N LEU A 286 4.39 -14.11 1.18
CA LEU A 286 3.16 -13.93 0.39
C LEU A 286 2.53 -15.26 -0.01
N ARG A 287 1.24 -15.40 0.27
CA ARG A 287 0.43 -16.50 -0.29
C ARG A 287 0.25 -16.31 -1.80
N PRO A 288 -0.01 -17.40 -2.56
CA PRO A 288 -0.18 -17.32 -4.01
C PRO A 288 -1.20 -16.28 -4.48
N ALA A 289 -2.35 -16.18 -3.79
CA ALA A 289 -3.41 -15.24 -4.13
C ALA A 289 -2.97 -13.77 -3.98
N ALA A 290 -2.26 -13.43 -2.89
CA ALA A 290 -1.72 -12.09 -2.69
C ALA A 290 -0.58 -11.79 -3.68
N ARG A 291 0.29 -12.78 -3.95
CA ARG A 291 1.36 -12.65 -4.94
C ARG A 291 0.86 -12.32 -6.35
N ALA A 292 -0.30 -12.83 -6.72
CA ALA A 292 -0.94 -12.51 -8.01
C ALA A 292 -1.34 -11.03 -8.14
N ARG A 293 -1.32 -10.24 -7.06
CA ARG A 293 -1.57 -8.79 -7.08
C ARG A 293 -0.34 -7.97 -7.50
N LEU A 294 0.87 -8.51 -7.37
CA LEU A 294 2.12 -7.77 -7.63
C LEU A 294 2.20 -7.12 -9.03
N PRO A 295 1.73 -7.74 -10.13
CA PRO A 295 1.74 -7.11 -11.46
C PRO A 295 0.92 -5.81 -11.54
N ARG A 296 0.00 -5.57 -10.59
CA ARG A 296 -0.82 -4.36 -10.51
C ARG A 296 -0.26 -3.31 -9.57
N ILE A 297 0.91 -3.54 -9.01
CA ILE A 297 1.59 -2.61 -8.09
C ILE A 297 2.77 -2.00 -8.84
N ARG A 298 2.79 -0.66 -8.91
CA ARG A 298 3.96 0.06 -9.38
C ARG A 298 5.07 -0.07 -8.35
N CYS A 299 6.08 -0.87 -8.68
CA CYS A 299 7.37 -0.85 -8.01
C CYS A 299 8.33 0.06 -8.79
N ARG A 300 9.33 0.62 -8.11
CA ARG A 300 10.44 1.29 -8.81
C ARG A 300 11.16 0.26 -9.71
N PRO A 301 11.66 0.62 -10.91
CA PRO A 301 12.25 -0.36 -11.84
C PRO A 301 13.29 -1.30 -11.24
N GLU A 302 14.15 -0.82 -10.33
CA GLU A 302 15.15 -1.67 -9.66
C GLU A 302 14.51 -2.71 -8.74
N VAL A 303 13.47 -2.31 -7.99
CA VAL A 303 12.71 -3.23 -7.13
C VAL A 303 11.93 -4.24 -7.99
N ALA A 304 11.31 -3.78 -9.08
CA ALA A 304 10.62 -4.65 -10.03
C ALA A 304 11.57 -5.72 -10.61
N ALA A 305 12.80 -5.33 -10.98
CA ALA A 305 13.82 -6.26 -11.43
C ALA A 305 14.22 -7.27 -10.35
N MET A 306 14.33 -6.86 -9.08
CA MET A 306 14.59 -7.79 -7.96
C MET A 306 13.45 -8.81 -7.79
N ILE A 307 12.19 -8.37 -7.91
CA ILE A 307 11.03 -9.28 -7.83
C ILE A 307 11.07 -10.33 -8.94
N LEU A 308 11.32 -9.91 -10.18
CA LEU A 308 11.40 -10.82 -11.33
C LEU A 308 12.55 -11.82 -11.18
N GLY A 309 13.73 -11.35 -10.76
CA GLY A 309 14.89 -12.20 -10.50
C GLY A 309 14.59 -13.31 -9.48
N GLU A 310 13.97 -12.96 -8.36
CA GLU A 310 13.56 -13.91 -7.32
C GLU A 310 12.52 -14.94 -7.80
N ILE A 311 11.59 -14.52 -8.67
CA ILE A 311 10.60 -15.43 -9.26
C ILE A 311 11.28 -16.42 -10.22
N ASP A 312 12.20 -15.95 -11.05
CA ASP A 312 12.88 -16.79 -12.04
C ASP A 312 13.92 -17.73 -11.42
N GLU A 313 14.62 -17.32 -10.36
CA GLU A 313 15.48 -18.20 -9.57
C GLU A 313 14.69 -19.37 -8.96
N ARG A 314 13.49 -19.11 -8.43
CA ARG A 314 12.63 -20.17 -7.88
C ARG A 314 12.12 -21.14 -8.94
N LYS A 315 11.72 -20.62 -10.11
CA LYS A 315 11.31 -21.47 -11.24
C LYS A 315 12.45 -22.39 -11.66
N ARG A 316 13.69 -21.88 -11.71
CA ARG A 316 14.89 -22.68 -12.02
C ARG A 316 15.18 -23.71 -10.93
N ALA A 317 15.10 -23.34 -9.65
CA ALA A 317 15.35 -24.26 -8.54
C ALA A 317 14.29 -25.37 -8.41
N GLY A 318 13.06 -25.13 -8.89
CA GLY A 318 11.98 -26.13 -8.92
C GLY A 318 11.88 -26.94 -10.22
N ALA A 319 12.70 -26.65 -11.24
CA ALA A 319 12.70 -27.40 -12.49
C ALA A 319 13.45 -28.74 -12.31
N PRO A 320 12.93 -29.87 -12.84
CA PRO A 320 13.68 -31.11 -12.86
C PRO A 320 14.99 -30.93 -13.65
N ALA A 321 16.08 -31.54 -13.17
CA ALA A 321 17.36 -31.49 -13.87
C ALA A 321 17.19 -31.93 -15.34
N PRO A 322 17.85 -31.26 -16.30
CA PRO A 322 17.76 -31.66 -17.70
C PRO A 322 18.20 -33.12 -17.81
N ALA A 323 17.35 -33.95 -18.44
CA ALA A 323 17.65 -35.34 -18.68
C ALA A 323 18.98 -35.42 -19.44
N VAL A 324 19.98 -36.03 -18.79
CA VAL A 324 21.27 -36.31 -19.42
C VAL A 324 20.98 -37.23 -20.59
N ALA A 325 21.11 -36.71 -21.81
CA ALA A 325 21.03 -37.51 -23.02
C ALA A 325 22.18 -38.53 -22.97
N GLN A 326 21.85 -39.79 -22.70
CA GLN A 326 22.79 -40.89 -22.87
C GLN A 326 23.07 -40.99 -24.37
N THR A 327 24.33 -40.73 -24.73
CA THR A 327 24.89 -40.94 -26.07
C THR A 327 25.70 -42.22 -26.07
#